data_AF-A0A9W4QYB6-F1
#
_entry.id   AF-A0A9W4QYB6-F1
#
_cell.length_a   1.000
_cell.length_b   1.000
_cell.length_c   1.000
_cell.angle_alpha   90.00
_cell.angle_beta   90.00
_cell.angle_gamma   90.00
#
_symmetry.space_group_name_H-M   'P 1'
#
loop_
_entity.id
_entity.type
_entity.pdbx_description
1 polymer ?
#
loop_
_entity_poly.entity_id
_entity_poly.type
_entity_poly.pdbx_seq_one_letter_code
_entity_poly.pdbx_strand_id
1 'polypeptide(L)'
;MKKTVFTGLFILLVSLTSLSARAESTVGYFGFEPDIITNYIGPSSKKMGYVRVTVDLMLNKKSDIAIVEHHTPLLRDALVEILSKEPENKIKSLTGREQIRLKSAEKLKSLLKEETGQEIIRDLLFTKYLYH
;
A
#
# COMPACT_ATOMS: atom_id res chain seq x y z
N MET A 1 -50.47 37.27 -14.15
CA MET A 1 -50.26 36.43 -12.95
C MET A 1 -49.89 34.96 -13.23
N LYS A 2 -50.08 34.42 -14.46
CA LYS A 2 -49.74 33.00 -14.76
C LYS A 2 -48.25 32.74 -15.09
N LYS A 3 -47.50 33.74 -15.56
CA LYS A 3 -46.08 33.59 -15.95
C LYS A 3 -45.12 33.50 -14.75
N THR A 4 -45.43 34.18 -13.64
CA THR A 4 -44.62 34.16 -12.41
C THR A 4 -44.71 32.82 -11.67
N VAL A 5 -45.84 32.12 -11.78
CA VAL A 5 -46.04 30.78 -11.19
C VAL A 5 -45.20 29.72 -11.93
N PHE A 6 -45.06 29.85 -13.25
CA PHE A 6 -44.27 28.91 -14.06
C PHE A 6 -42.76 29.05 -13.80
N THR A 7 -42.27 30.27 -13.55
CA THR A 7 -40.86 30.52 -13.18
C THR A 7 -40.52 29.98 -11.79
N GLY A 8 -41.46 30.04 -10.84
CA GLY A 8 -41.27 29.47 -9.50
C GLY A 8 -41.18 27.93 -9.50
N LEU A 9 -41.94 27.26 -10.37
CA LEU A 9 -41.94 25.80 -10.49
C LEU A 9 -40.62 25.26 -11.10
N PHE A 10 -39.99 26.04 -11.99
CA PHE A 10 -38.71 25.66 -12.61
C PHE A 10 -37.53 25.77 -11.62
N ILE A 11 -37.57 26.73 -10.70
CA ILE A 11 -36.53 26.90 -9.66
C ILE A 11 -36.63 25.80 -8.59
N LEU A 12 -37.84 25.32 -8.29
CA LEU A 12 -38.05 24.20 -7.36
C LEU A 12 -37.50 22.88 -7.90
N LEU A 13 -37.56 22.64 -9.22
CA LEU A 13 -37.06 21.41 -9.84
C LEU A 13 -35.51 21.31 -9.83
N VAL A 14 -34.81 22.44 -9.97
CA VAL A 14 -33.33 22.50 -9.93
C VAL A 14 -32.79 22.25 -8.51
N SER A 15 -33.60 22.49 -7.48
CA SER A 15 -33.21 22.30 -6.08
C SER A 15 -33.15 20.83 -5.65
N LEU A 16 -33.77 19.91 -6.39
CA LEU A 16 -33.77 18.47 -6.08
C LEU A 16 -32.62 17.68 -6.72
N THR A 17 -31.85 18.26 -7.64
CA THR A 17 -30.66 17.62 -8.21
C THR A 17 -29.42 17.97 -7.40
N SER A 18 -29.43 17.72 -6.10
CA SER A 18 -28.18 17.61 -5.34
C SER A 18 -27.55 16.27 -5.72
N LEU A 19 -26.76 16.27 -6.79
CA LEU A 19 -25.89 15.16 -7.14
C LEU A 19 -24.85 15.03 -6.01
N SER A 20 -25.18 14.24 -4.99
CA SER A 20 -24.20 13.80 -4.01
C SER A 20 -23.19 12.93 -4.73
N ALA A 21 -22.15 13.56 -5.28
CA ALA A 21 -20.92 12.89 -5.64
C ALA A 21 -20.27 12.44 -4.33
N ARG A 22 -20.73 11.30 -3.80
CA ARG A 22 -20.06 10.61 -2.71
C ARG A 22 -18.72 10.18 -3.29
N ALA A 23 -17.65 10.87 -2.91
CA ALA A 23 -16.30 10.44 -3.22
C ALA A 23 -16.05 9.13 -2.48
N GLU A 24 -16.45 8.02 -3.08
CA GLU A 24 -16.14 6.69 -2.58
C GLU A 24 -14.62 6.57 -2.63
N SER A 25 -13.97 6.50 -1.46
CA SER A 25 -12.52 6.34 -1.39
C SER A 25 -12.18 4.99 -2.01
N THR A 26 -11.80 5.02 -3.28
CA THR A 26 -11.58 3.82 -4.09
C THR A 26 -10.39 3.01 -3.58
N VAL A 27 -9.51 3.62 -2.78
CA VAL A 27 -8.26 3.03 -2.29
C VAL A 27 -8.52 1.87 -1.32
N GLY A 28 -7.85 0.74 -1.54
CA GLY A 28 -7.78 -0.36 -0.60
C GLY A 28 -6.53 -0.29 0.28
N TYR A 29 -6.58 -0.87 1.49
CA TYR A 29 -5.40 -1.09 2.31
C TYR A 29 -5.33 -2.57 2.69
N PHE A 30 -4.17 -3.16 2.47
CA PHE A 30 -3.89 -4.55 2.84
C PHE A 30 -2.66 -4.60 3.74
N GLY A 31 -2.84 -5.07 4.97
CA GLY A 31 -1.75 -5.24 5.93
C GLY A 31 -1.23 -6.67 5.92
N PHE A 32 0.09 -6.83 5.92
CA PHE A 32 0.71 -8.15 6.04
C PHE A 32 0.61 -8.64 7.49
N GLU A 33 -0.10 -9.74 7.69
CA GLU A 33 -0.19 -10.43 8.98
C GLU A 33 0.32 -11.88 8.84
N PRO A 34 1.23 -12.35 9.71
CA PRO A 34 1.92 -11.59 10.77
C PRO A 34 2.98 -10.62 10.21
N ASP A 35 3.58 -9.79 11.07
CA ASP A 35 4.73 -8.93 10.72
C ASP A 35 5.82 -9.69 9.92
N ILE A 36 6.55 -8.97 9.06
CA ILE A 36 7.72 -9.50 8.36
C ILE A 36 8.89 -9.50 9.35
N ILE A 37 9.39 -10.68 9.70
CA ILE A 37 10.55 -10.85 10.58
C ILE A 37 11.63 -11.60 9.82
N THR A 38 12.82 -11.00 9.72
CA THR A 38 13.97 -11.64 9.08
C THR A 38 15.29 -11.09 9.62
N ASN A 39 16.39 -11.75 9.24
CA ASN A 39 17.73 -11.29 9.56
C ASN A 39 18.15 -10.16 8.61
N TYR A 40 19.28 -9.51 8.87
CA TYR A 40 19.98 -8.65 7.91
C TYR A 40 21.49 -8.88 8.01
N ILE A 41 22.26 -8.36 7.05
CA ILE A 41 23.72 -8.52 7.04
C ILE A 41 24.33 -7.64 8.13
N GLY A 42 24.79 -8.27 9.22
CA GLY A 42 25.46 -7.57 10.31
C GLY A 42 26.90 -7.17 9.97
N PRO A 43 27.61 -6.53 10.91
CA PRO A 43 28.90 -5.89 10.67
C PRO A 43 30.05 -6.91 10.57
N SER A 44 29.80 -8.17 10.93
CA SER A 44 30.72 -9.29 10.83
C SER A 44 29.93 -10.55 10.51
N SER A 45 30.54 -11.51 9.80
CA SER A 45 29.92 -12.81 9.47
C SER A 45 29.48 -13.64 10.69
N LYS A 46 29.92 -13.28 11.90
CA LYS A 46 29.53 -13.93 13.16
C LYS A 46 28.32 -13.30 13.87
N LYS A 47 27.86 -12.10 13.45
CA LYS A 47 26.70 -11.44 14.05
C LYS A 47 25.67 -11.13 12.98
N MET A 48 24.54 -11.84 13.04
CA MET A 48 23.35 -11.49 12.26
C MET A 48 22.47 -10.58 13.13
N GLY A 49 22.03 -9.46 12.56
CA GLY A 49 21.01 -8.64 13.20
C GLY A 49 19.62 -9.05 12.74
N TYR A 50 18.59 -8.59 13.46
CA TYR A 50 17.19 -8.91 13.16
C TYR A 50 16.37 -7.65 12.94
N VAL A 51 15.41 -7.74 12.02
CA VAL A 51 14.43 -6.69 11.77
C VAL A 51 13.00 -7.26 11.78
N ARG A 52 12.09 -6.52 12.39
CA ARG A 52 10.63 -6.71 12.33
C ARG A 52 9.99 -5.50 11.67
N VAL A 53 9.24 -5.73 10.61
CA VAL A 53 8.57 -4.69 9.84
C VAL A 53 7.09 -5.03 9.69
N THR A 54 6.22 -4.12 10.10
CA THR A 54 4.81 -4.14 9.71
C THR A 54 4.71 -3.42 8.37
N VAL A 55 4.14 -4.10 7.37
CA VAL A 55 4.03 -3.61 6.00
C VAL A 55 2.56 -3.49 5.63
N ASP A 56 2.17 -2.34 5.11
CA ASP A 56 0.83 -2.09 4.58
C ASP A 56 0.92 -1.66 3.12
N LEU A 57 0.11 -2.27 2.26
CA LEU A 57 -0.02 -1.90 0.85
C LEU A 57 -1.21 -0.98 0.68
N MET A 58 -0.96 0.18 0.07
CA MET A 58 -2.00 1.05 -0.45
C MET A 58 -2.32 0.58 -1.87
N LEU A 59 -3.56 0.14 -2.11
CA LEU A 59 -4.03 -0.42 -3.37
C LEU A 59 -4.81 0.62 -4.17
N ASN A 60 -4.79 0.49 -5.49
CA ASN A 60 -5.55 1.39 -6.36
C ASN A 60 -7.05 1.26 -6.15
N LYS A 61 -7.54 0.02 -5.95
CA LYS A 61 -8.95 -0.26 -5.68
C LYS A 61 -9.12 -1.16 -4.44
N LYS A 62 -10.19 -0.95 -3.69
CA LYS A 62 -10.60 -1.85 -2.59
C LYS A 62 -10.93 -3.26 -3.09
N SER A 63 -11.39 -3.40 -4.33
CA SER A 63 -11.67 -4.70 -4.97
C SER A 63 -10.42 -5.57 -5.12
N ASP A 64 -9.23 -4.97 -5.13
CA ASP A 64 -7.99 -5.69 -5.41
C ASP A 64 -7.43 -6.42 -4.18
N ILE A 65 -8.03 -6.21 -2.99
CA ILE A 65 -7.60 -6.81 -1.72
C ILE A 65 -7.53 -8.34 -1.84
N ALA A 66 -8.56 -8.99 -2.40
CA ALA A 66 -8.60 -10.45 -2.53
C ALA A 66 -7.50 -10.98 -3.46
N ILE A 67 -7.12 -10.21 -4.48
CA ILE A 67 -6.02 -10.59 -5.40
C ILE A 67 -4.69 -10.53 -4.65
N VAL A 68 -4.45 -9.47 -3.88
CA VAL A 68 -3.24 -9.31 -3.06
C VAL A 68 -3.16 -10.39 -1.98
N GLU A 69 -4.29 -10.69 -1.33
CA GLU A 69 -4.38 -11.73 -0.31
C GLU A 69 -3.97 -13.10 -0.88
N HIS A 70 -4.47 -13.47 -2.06
CA HIS A 70 -4.11 -14.71 -2.74
C HIS A 70 -2.59 -14.84 -3.00
N HIS A 71 -1.93 -13.73 -3.39
CA HIS A 71 -0.50 -13.71 -3.71
C HIS A 71 0.39 -13.37 -2.51
N THR A 72 -0.18 -13.26 -1.30
CA THR A 72 0.57 -12.87 -0.09
C THR A 72 1.82 -13.73 0.16
N PRO A 73 1.82 -15.07 -0.06
CA PRO A 73 3.03 -15.87 0.11
C PRO A 73 4.21 -15.40 -0.76
N LEU A 74 3.96 -15.10 -2.04
CA LEU A 74 4.97 -14.59 -2.99
C LEU A 74 5.49 -13.21 -2.56
N LEU A 75 4.59 -12.30 -2.19
CA LEU A 75 4.97 -10.95 -1.79
C LEU A 75 5.75 -10.95 -0.47
N ARG A 76 5.37 -11.83 0.48
CA ARG A 76 6.09 -12.02 1.75
C ARG A 76 7.49 -12.55 1.51
N ASP A 77 7.66 -13.54 0.65
CA ASP A 77 8.97 -14.09 0.29
C ASP A 77 9.90 -12.99 -0.26
N ALA A 78 9.40 -12.18 -1.20
CA ALA A 78 10.17 -11.06 -1.76
C ALA A 78 10.58 -10.03 -0.70
N LEU A 79 9.70 -9.70 0.27
CA LEU A 79 10.03 -8.79 1.37
C LEU A 79 11.12 -9.37 2.28
N VAL A 80 11.00 -10.65 2.64
CA VAL A 80 12.00 -11.37 3.45
C VAL A 80 13.34 -11.40 2.74
N GLU A 81 13.35 -11.71 1.45
CA GLU A 81 14.56 -11.76 0.63
C GLU A 81 15.25 -10.38 0.58
N ILE A 82 14.49 -9.32 0.27
CA ILE A 82 15.02 -7.95 0.20
C ILE A 82 15.66 -7.58 1.54
N LEU A 83 14.91 -7.66 2.64
CA LEU A 83 15.38 -7.26 3.97
C LEU A 83 16.60 -8.07 4.41
N SER A 84 16.64 -9.37 4.10
CA SER A 84 17.75 -10.27 4.47
C SER A 84 19.10 -9.91 3.85
N LYS A 85 19.08 -9.20 2.73
CA LYS A 85 20.28 -8.83 1.96
C LYS A 85 20.77 -7.42 2.27
N GLU A 86 20.05 -6.65 3.08
CA GLU A 86 20.45 -5.28 3.40
C GLU A 86 21.51 -5.26 4.51
N PRO A 87 22.52 -4.39 4.42
CA PRO A 87 23.50 -4.19 5.47
C PRO A 87 22.92 -3.39 6.66
N GLU A 88 23.47 -3.62 7.85
CA GLU A 88 23.05 -2.97 9.10
C GLU A 88 22.94 -1.44 8.99
N ASN A 89 23.92 -0.79 8.36
CA ASN A 89 23.94 0.67 8.22
C ASN A 89 22.74 1.20 7.40
N LYS A 90 22.23 0.41 6.45
CA LYS A 90 21.00 0.75 5.71
C LYS A 90 19.75 0.49 6.55
N ILE A 91 19.68 -0.64 7.25
CA ILE A 91 18.54 -0.97 8.12
C ILE A 91 18.34 0.10 9.21
N LYS A 92 19.43 0.56 9.84
CA LYS A 92 19.38 1.49 10.97
C LYS A 92 19.28 2.97 10.57
N SER A 93 19.45 3.32 9.30
CA SER A 93 19.39 4.71 8.82
C SER A 93 18.01 5.06 8.25
N LEU A 94 17.58 6.31 8.43
CA LEU A 94 16.31 6.79 7.87
C LEU A 94 16.31 6.77 6.33
N THR A 95 17.42 7.18 5.73
CA THR A 95 17.60 7.16 4.27
C THR A 95 17.63 5.74 3.73
N GLY A 96 18.33 4.82 4.40
CA GLY A 96 18.35 3.41 4.03
C GLY A 96 16.97 2.76 4.15
N ARG A 97 16.24 3.02 5.23
CA ARG A 97 14.85 2.57 5.39
C ARG A 97 13.97 3.01 4.22
N GLU A 98 14.07 4.25 3.79
CA GLU A 98 13.29 4.75 2.65
C GLU A 98 13.69 4.08 1.33
N GLN A 99 15.00 3.90 1.10
CA GLN A 99 15.47 3.15 -0.07
C GLN A 99 14.96 1.71 -0.10
N ILE A 100 14.95 1.04 1.05
CA ILE A 100 14.42 -0.32 1.20
C ILE A 100 12.91 -0.34 0.94
N ARG A 101 12.17 0.66 1.44
CA ARG A 101 10.73 0.79 1.21
C ARG A 101 10.42 0.94 -0.29
N LEU A 102 11.14 1.83 -0.97
CA LEU A 102 10.99 2.07 -2.41
C LEU A 102 11.32 0.80 -3.22
N LYS A 103 12.44 0.14 -2.93
CA LYS A 103 12.84 -1.13 -3.55
C LYS A 103 11.80 -2.22 -3.34
N SER A 104 11.23 -2.32 -2.14
CA SER A 104 10.16 -3.25 -1.82
C SER A 104 8.89 -2.94 -2.61
N ALA A 105 8.49 -1.67 -2.67
CA ALA A 105 7.32 -1.24 -3.44
C ALA A 105 7.45 -1.59 -4.92
N GLU A 106 8.61 -1.31 -5.52
CA GLU A 106 8.90 -1.62 -6.92
C GLU A 106 8.87 -3.13 -7.19
N LYS A 107 9.53 -3.93 -6.35
CA LYS A 107 9.54 -5.39 -6.51
C LYS A 107 8.14 -5.98 -6.40
N LEU A 108 7.35 -5.58 -5.41
CA LEU A 108 5.99 -6.09 -5.21
C LEU A 108 5.04 -5.65 -6.33
N LYS A 109 5.17 -4.41 -6.83
CA LYS A 109 4.46 -3.94 -8.02
C LYS A 109 4.78 -4.80 -9.24
N SER A 110 6.06 -5.08 -9.47
CA SER A 110 6.50 -5.93 -10.59
C SER A 110 5.94 -7.34 -10.49
N LEU A 111 6.04 -7.97 -9.31
CA LEU A 111 5.54 -9.33 -9.11
C LEU A 111 4.03 -9.43 -9.34
N LEU A 112 3.24 -8.53 -8.74
CA LEU A 112 1.79 -8.56 -8.97
C LEU A 112 1.43 -8.25 -10.43
N LYS A 113 2.16 -7.37 -11.10
CA LYS A 113 1.93 -7.08 -12.51
C LYS A 113 2.24 -8.30 -13.38
N GLU A 114 3.26 -9.08 -13.05
CA GLU A 114 3.61 -10.32 -13.74
C GLU A 114 2.53 -11.39 -13.57
N GLU A 115 2.05 -11.61 -12.34
CA GLU A 115 1.04 -12.64 -12.05
C GLU A 115 -0.37 -12.26 -12.53
N THR A 116 -0.72 -10.97 -12.51
CA THR A 116 -2.11 -10.51 -12.73
C THR A 116 -2.32 -9.67 -13.99
N GLY A 117 -1.25 -9.19 -14.60
CA GLY A 117 -1.27 -8.22 -15.71
C GLY A 117 -1.66 -6.79 -15.29
N GLN A 118 -1.93 -6.53 -14.01
CA GLN A 118 -2.50 -5.26 -13.53
C GLN A 118 -1.58 -4.50 -12.58
N GLU A 119 -1.63 -3.17 -12.64
CA GLU A 119 -0.95 -2.29 -11.67
C GLU A 119 -1.85 -2.08 -10.44
N ILE A 120 -1.72 -2.99 -9.46
CA ILE A 120 -2.58 -3.04 -8.27
C ILE A 120 -2.09 -2.13 -7.14
N ILE A 121 -0.79 -2.20 -6.83
CA ILE A 121 -0.21 -1.47 -5.70
C ILE A 121 0.03 -0.02 -6.11
N ARG A 122 -0.53 0.91 -5.33
CA ARG A 122 -0.23 2.33 -5.40
C ARG A 122 1.05 2.65 -4.67
N ASP A 123 1.16 2.24 -3.41
CA ASP A 123 2.32 2.49 -2.55
C ASP A 123 2.47 1.41 -1.48
N LEU A 124 3.64 1.37 -0.84
CA LEU A 124 3.98 0.48 0.27
C LEU A 124 4.42 1.29 1.47
N LEU A 125 3.84 0.98 2.63
CA LEU A 125 4.07 1.69 3.88
C LEU A 125 4.74 0.77 4.88
N PHE A 126 5.76 1.29 5.58
CA PHE A 126 6.32 0.66 6.77
C PHE A 126 5.72 1.35 8.00
N THR A 127 4.73 0.73 8.63
CA THR A 127 4.00 1.32 9.77
C THR A 127 4.62 1.02 11.12
N LYS A 128 5.36 -0.09 11.24
CA LYS A 128 6.30 -0.34 12.34
C LYS A 128 7.61 -0.84 11.78
N TYR A 129 8.72 -0.43 12.38
CA TYR A 129 10.06 -0.80 11.96
C TYR A 129 10.96 -0.91 13.19
N LEU A 130 11.19 -2.15 13.63
CA LEU A 130 11.98 -2.47 14.82
C LEU A 130 13.20 -3.27 14.39
N TYR A 131 14.37 -2.90 14.89
CA TYR A 131 15.62 -3.63 14.66
C TYR A 131 16.37 -3.80 15.99
N HIS A 132 17.19 -4.85 16.13
CA HIS A 132 18.12 -5.02 17.25
C HIS A 132 19.53 -5.24 16.69
#